data_AF-A0A2P2LRZ0-F1
#
_entry.id   AF-A0A2P2LRZ0-F1
#
_cell.length_a   1.000
_cell.length_b   1.000
_cell.length_c   1.000
_cell.angle_alpha   90.00
_cell.angle_beta   90.00
_cell.angle_gamma   90.00
#
_symmetry.space_group_name_H-M   'P 1'
#
loop_
_entity.id
_entity.type
_entity.pdbx_description
1 polymer ?
#
loop_
_entity_poly.entity_id
_entity_poly.type
_entity_poly.pdbx_seq_one_letter_code
_entity_poly.pdbx_strand_id
1 'polypeptide(L)'
;MEIKPGLSALVTGGASGIGKALCLALAEKGVFVTVIDMSEGRGKEVASLVEKENAKFHPKLEFPPALFIRCDVTNSRDIAAAFEKHVATYGGLDICINNAGLGNHVPFDKDQTDGTHSWRHTINVNLVAVVDCTRLAVKAMQAAKRPGVIINMGSASGLYPMFLDPIYSGTKGGVVMFTRSLALYRRQGIRVNVLCPEFVKTEMGSVVNAGFVALMGGFVPIQMVIKGAFELISDESKAGSCLWITNRRGLEYWPTPAEEAKYLIRSSNSQKKVSFNAPVNLQLPRSFEKIVVHTLSHNFRNATRIERTMLKLPLESHQVLVKVIYAGVNASDVNYSSGRYFRGDKKDAASHLPMDPGFEAVGIIAAMGESVRNLKVGTPSAIMTFGCYAEFAVVPSKYILPVSRPDPEVVAMLTSGLTASIALEKAGQMESGKIVLVTAAAGGTGQFAVQVYFYYGDILLK
;
A
#
# COMPACT_ATOMS: atom_id res chain seq x y z
N MET A 1 0.00 -12.57 19.43
CA MET A 1 -0.30 -13.97 19.76
C MET A 1 0.89 -14.51 20.51
N GLU A 2 0.68 -15.05 21.70
CA GLU A 2 1.76 -15.70 22.44
C GLU A 2 2.25 -16.95 21.70
N ILE A 3 3.56 -17.06 21.48
CA ILE A 3 4.16 -18.26 20.90
C ILE A 3 4.30 -19.31 22.01
N LYS A 4 3.51 -20.38 21.90
CA LYS A 4 3.46 -21.45 22.88
C LYS A 4 3.50 -22.84 22.22
N PRO A 5 3.88 -23.89 22.96
CA PRO A 5 3.88 -25.24 22.42
C PRO A 5 2.51 -25.66 21.88
N GLY A 6 2.51 -26.37 20.76
CA GLY A 6 1.30 -26.89 20.11
C GLY A 6 0.67 -26.00 19.05
N LEU A 7 1.23 -24.80 18.80
CA LEU A 7 0.90 -24.04 17.59
C LEU A 7 1.50 -24.71 16.35
N SER A 8 0.92 -24.44 15.18
CA SER A 8 1.44 -24.91 13.88
C SER A 8 1.96 -23.76 13.00
N ALA A 9 3.09 -24.01 12.33
CA ALA A 9 3.71 -23.08 11.42
C ALA A 9 4.02 -23.72 10.06
N LEU A 10 3.89 -22.93 8.99
CA LEU A 10 4.27 -23.30 7.62
C LEU A 10 5.28 -22.30 7.09
N VAL A 11 6.45 -22.77 6.67
CA VAL A 11 7.58 -21.93 6.25
C VAL A 11 8.05 -22.32 4.85
N THR A 12 7.94 -21.40 3.89
CA THR A 12 8.47 -21.61 2.52
C THR A 12 9.96 -21.24 2.43
N GLY A 13 10.72 -21.95 1.59
CA GLY A 13 12.18 -21.82 1.55
C GLY A 13 12.82 -22.26 2.86
N GLY A 14 12.21 -23.24 3.54
CA GLY A 14 12.56 -23.63 4.91
C GLY A 14 13.81 -24.50 5.03
N ALA A 15 14.41 -24.94 3.92
CA ALA A 15 15.54 -25.87 3.96
C ALA A 15 16.91 -25.19 4.14
N SER A 16 17.01 -23.87 4.00
CA SER A 16 18.28 -23.16 4.14
C SER A 16 18.13 -21.72 4.67
N GLY A 17 19.26 -21.07 4.94
CA GLY A 17 19.35 -19.66 5.27
C GLY A 17 18.39 -19.20 6.37
N ILE A 18 17.64 -18.13 6.10
CA ILE A 18 16.68 -17.54 7.04
C ILE A 18 15.53 -18.50 7.34
N GLY A 19 15.01 -19.20 6.33
CA GLY A 19 13.91 -20.15 6.49
C GLY A 19 14.26 -21.28 7.45
N LYS A 20 15.43 -21.92 7.27
CA LYS A 20 15.94 -22.95 8.21
C LYS A 20 16.05 -22.39 9.63
N ALA A 21 16.62 -21.21 9.78
CA ALA A 21 16.78 -20.58 11.09
C ALA A 21 15.44 -20.30 11.79
N LEU A 22 14.43 -19.84 11.05
CA LEU A 22 13.08 -19.62 11.57
C LEU A 22 12.36 -20.93 11.92
N CYS A 23 12.50 -21.98 11.10
CA CYS A 23 11.97 -23.31 11.43
C CYS A 23 12.50 -23.82 12.77
N LEU A 24 13.82 -23.74 12.99
CA LEU A 24 14.45 -24.19 14.22
C LEU A 24 14.04 -23.33 15.42
N ALA A 25 14.04 -22.00 15.28
CA ALA A 25 13.63 -21.10 16.35
C ALA A 25 12.18 -21.31 16.77
N LEU A 26 11.26 -21.60 15.83
CA LEU A 26 9.87 -21.96 16.15
C LEU A 26 9.80 -23.30 16.88
N ALA A 27 10.59 -24.29 16.46
CA ALA A 27 10.67 -25.60 17.11
C ALA A 27 11.18 -25.52 18.56
N GLU A 28 12.13 -24.61 18.84
CA GLU A 28 12.61 -24.29 20.20
C GLU A 28 11.50 -23.72 21.10
N LYS A 29 10.34 -23.35 20.54
CA LYS A 29 9.13 -22.94 21.28
C LYS A 29 8.04 -24.02 21.31
N GLY A 30 8.35 -25.23 20.83
CA GLY A 30 7.39 -26.34 20.74
C GLY A 30 6.32 -26.17 19.66
N VAL A 31 6.60 -25.33 18.65
CA VAL A 31 5.72 -25.13 17.49
C VAL A 31 5.96 -26.27 16.49
N PHE A 32 4.90 -26.85 15.96
CA PHE A 32 4.97 -27.84 14.88
C PHE A 32 5.25 -27.14 13.55
N VAL A 33 6.19 -27.64 12.75
CA VAL A 33 6.64 -26.92 11.55
C VAL A 33 6.53 -27.75 10.29
N THR A 34 5.84 -27.21 9.28
CA THR A 34 5.92 -27.68 7.90
C THR A 34 6.99 -26.90 7.15
N VAL A 35 8.05 -27.60 6.77
CA VAL A 35 9.17 -27.12 5.96
C VAL A 35 8.82 -27.33 4.49
N ILE A 36 8.65 -26.23 3.75
CA ILE A 36 8.38 -26.25 2.31
C ILE A 36 9.64 -25.79 1.57
N ASP A 37 10.15 -26.62 0.68
CA ASP A 37 11.34 -26.30 -0.13
C ASP A 37 11.43 -27.19 -1.38
N MET A 38 12.28 -26.84 -2.34
CA MET A 38 12.61 -27.70 -3.48
C MET A 38 13.69 -28.74 -3.14
N SER A 39 14.55 -28.44 -2.16
CA SER A 39 15.68 -29.28 -1.78
C SER A 39 15.26 -30.40 -0.82
N GLU A 40 15.02 -31.59 -1.36
CA GLU A 40 14.54 -32.74 -0.57
C GLU A 40 15.48 -33.16 0.55
N GLY A 41 16.79 -33.29 0.27
CA GLY A 41 17.78 -33.70 1.28
C GLY A 41 17.86 -32.71 2.44
N ARG A 42 18.05 -31.41 2.13
CA ARG A 42 18.14 -30.35 3.16
C ARG A 42 16.81 -30.17 3.89
N GLY A 43 15.69 -30.27 3.20
CA GLY A 43 14.36 -30.14 3.79
C GLY A 43 14.06 -31.24 4.82
N LYS A 44 14.41 -32.50 4.50
CA LYS A 44 14.31 -33.63 5.44
C LYS A 44 15.24 -33.47 6.64
N GLU A 45 16.47 -32.98 6.43
CA GLU A 45 17.40 -32.67 7.52
C GLU A 45 16.78 -31.64 8.49
N VAL A 46 16.24 -30.54 7.98
CA VAL A 46 15.60 -29.51 8.81
C VAL A 46 14.39 -30.06 9.55
N ALA A 47 13.55 -30.86 8.90
CA ALA A 47 12.41 -31.48 9.56
C ALA A 47 12.85 -32.39 10.73
N SER A 48 13.90 -33.20 10.56
CA SER A 48 14.44 -34.04 11.63
C SER A 48 15.00 -33.22 12.81
N LEU A 49 15.63 -32.08 12.53
CA LEU A 49 16.08 -31.15 13.58
C LEU A 49 14.89 -30.52 14.33
N VAL A 50 13.82 -30.15 13.61
CA VAL A 50 12.57 -29.64 14.23
C VAL A 50 11.92 -30.70 15.11
N GLU A 51 11.90 -31.96 14.69
CA GLU A 51 11.36 -33.07 15.49
C GLU A 51 12.14 -33.25 16.80
N LYS A 52 13.48 -33.20 16.72
CA LYS A 52 14.35 -33.30 17.89
C LYS A 52 14.09 -32.18 18.91
N GLU A 53 13.89 -30.95 18.44
CA GLU A 53 13.58 -29.82 19.32
C GLU A 53 12.17 -29.93 19.93
N ASN A 54 11.17 -30.34 19.13
CA ASN A 54 9.80 -30.51 19.60
C ASN A 54 9.63 -31.64 20.62
N ALA A 55 10.46 -32.69 20.57
CA ALA A 55 10.42 -33.79 21.54
C ALA A 55 10.60 -33.33 23.00
N LYS A 56 11.21 -32.16 23.24
CA LYS A 56 11.36 -31.55 24.57
C LYS A 56 10.03 -31.06 25.16
N PHE A 57 9.05 -30.76 24.30
CA PHE A 57 7.75 -30.19 24.67
C PHE A 57 6.63 -31.22 24.60
N HIS A 58 6.74 -32.17 23.65
CA HIS A 58 5.67 -33.08 23.28
C HIS A 58 6.13 -34.53 23.30
N PRO A 59 6.20 -35.18 24.48
CA PRO A 59 6.76 -36.53 24.61
C PRO A 59 5.87 -37.64 24.01
N LYS A 60 4.60 -37.35 23.70
CA LYS A 60 3.63 -38.30 23.14
C LYS A 60 2.74 -37.58 22.12
N LEU A 61 3.14 -37.60 20.85
CA LEU A 61 2.31 -37.13 19.73
C LEU A 61 1.85 -38.30 18.86
N GLU A 62 0.60 -38.23 18.40
CA GLU A 62 0.03 -39.18 17.44
C GLU A 62 0.31 -38.79 15.98
N PHE A 63 0.91 -37.61 15.77
CA PHE A 63 1.25 -37.05 14.46
C PHE A 63 2.67 -36.46 14.50
N PRO A 64 3.35 -36.32 13.34
CA PRO A 64 4.72 -35.82 13.34
C PRO A 64 4.78 -34.32 13.68
N PRO A 65 5.66 -33.89 14.61
CA PRO A 65 5.81 -32.47 14.94
C PRO A 65 6.51 -31.66 13.84
N ALA A 66 7.06 -32.32 12.81
CA ALA A 66 7.55 -31.66 11.61
C ALA A 66 7.05 -32.37 10.35
N LEU A 67 6.86 -31.61 9.28
CA LEU A 67 6.65 -32.15 7.94
C LEU A 67 7.68 -31.53 7.00
N PHE A 68 8.23 -32.33 6.09
CA PHE A 68 8.88 -31.80 4.89
C PHE A 68 7.98 -32.03 3.68
N ILE A 69 7.77 -30.99 2.88
CA ILE A 69 7.02 -31.07 1.63
C ILE A 69 7.87 -30.47 0.51
N ARG A 70 8.24 -31.31 -0.46
CA ARG A 70 8.87 -30.84 -1.70
C ARG A 70 7.86 -30.04 -2.51
N CYS A 71 8.14 -28.78 -2.79
CA CYS A 71 7.20 -27.89 -3.45
C CYS A 71 7.92 -26.80 -4.23
N ASP A 72 7.54 -26.65 -5.50
CA ASP A 72 7.84 -25.45 -6.27
C ASP A 72 6.78 -24.39 -5.97
N VAL A 73 7.19 -23.30 -5.32
CA VAL A 73 6.27 -22.22 -4.94
C VAL A 73 5.73 -21.43 -6.15
N THR A 74 6.25 -21.66 -7.36
CA THR A 74 5.66 -21.11 -8.60
C THR A 74 4.54 -21.99 -9.15
N ASN A 75 4.38 -23.21 -8.64
CA ASN A 75 3.32 -24.13 -9.03
C ASN A 75 2.16 -24.09 -8.03
N SER A 76 1.04 -23.53 -8.46
CA SER A 76 -0.16 -23.37 -7.63
C SER A 76 -0.73 -24.69 -7.08
N ARG A 77 -0.55 -25.81 -7.79
CA ARG A 77 -1.01 -27.13 -7.31
C ARG A 77 -0.12 -27.65 -6.17
N ASP A 78 1.19 -27.45 -6.28
CA ASP A 78 2.14 -27.89 -5.25
C ASP A 78 1.90 -27.13 -3.94
N ILE A 79 1.69 -25.81 -4.02
CA ILE A 79 1.39 -25.00 -2.83
C ILE A 79 0.05 -25.43 -2.22
N ALA A 80 -0.99 -25.61 -3.03
CA ALA A 80 -2.31 -26.04 -2.53
C ALA A 80 -2.21 -27.37 -1.78
N ALA A 81 -1.52 -28.37 -2.37
CA ALA A 81 -1.30 -29.67 -1.75
C ALA A 81 -0.49 -29.55 -0.44
N ALA A 82 0.49 -28.64 -0.37
CA ALA A 82 1.27 -28.42 0.85
C ALA A 82 0.42 -27.84 1.99
N PHE A 83 -0.45 -26.86 1.69
CA PHE A 83 -1.39 -26.31 2.67
C PHE A 83 -2.43 -27.33 3.10
N GLU A 84 -2.98 -28.12 2.18
CA GLU A 84 -3.92 -29.21 2.48
C GLU A 84 -3.29 -30.23 3.42
N LYS A 85 -2.05 -30.65 3.15
CA LYS A 85 -1.33 -31.59 4.00
C LYS A 85 -1.06 -31.01 5.39
N HIS A 86 -0.65 -29.75 5.48
CA HIS A 86 -0.45 -29.06 6.77
C HIS A 86 -1.75 -29.04 7.59
N VAL A 87 -2.85 -28.60 6.99
CA VAL A 87 -4.15 -28.51 7.68
C VAL A 87 -4.68 -29.89 8.05
N ALA A 88 -4.51 -30.90 7.21
CA ALA A 88 -4.92 -32.27 7.51
C ALA A 88 -4.14 -32.85 8.71
N THR A 89 -2.87 -32.48 8.89
CA THR A 89 -2.04 -32.97 10.00
C THR A 89 -2.25 -32.19 11.29
N TYR A 90 -2.37 -30.86 11.23
CA TYR A 90 -2.42 -30.01 12.44
C TYR A 90 -3.79 -29.40 12.74
N GLY A 91 -4.80 -29.64 11.89
CA GLY A 91 -6.16 -29.15 12.06
C GLY A 91 -6.36 -27.65 11.78
N GLY A 92 -5.29 -26.91 11.48
CA GLY A 92 -5.32 -25.47 11.24
C GLY A 92 -3.92 -24.93 10.96
N LEU A 93 -3.82 -23.60 10.86
CA LEU A 93 -2.58 -22.88 10.62
C LEU A 93 -2.53 -21.65 11.52
N ASP A 94 -1.53 -21.57 12.40
CA ASP A 94 -1.37 -20.42 13.30
C ASP A 94 -0.36 -19.40 12.76
N ILE A 95 0.74 -19.88 12.15
CA ILE A 95 1.83 -19.03 11.65
C ILE A 95 2.19 -19.41 10.20
N CYS A 96 2.18 -18.46 9.28
CA CYS A 96 2.72 -18.65 7.93
C CYS A 96 3.90 -17.72 7.71
N ILE A 97 5.03 -18.26 7.25
CA ILE A 97 6.20 -17.47 6.88
C ILE A 97 6.50 -17.71 5.40
N ASN A 98 6.17 -16.72 4.57
CA ASN A 98 6.49 -16.71 3.15
C ASN A 98 7.92 -16.22 2.98
N ASN A 99 8.88 -17.15 3.10
CA ASN A 99 10.32 -16.86 3.08
C ASN A 99 11.02 -17.23 1.77
N ALA A 100 10.47 -18.14 0.96
CA ALA A 100 11.05 -18.49 -0.33
C ALA A 100 11.35 -17.23 -1.17
N GLY A 101 12.54 -17.19 -1.75
CA GLY A 101 13.00 -16.06 -2.54
C GLY A 101 14.35 -16.34 -3.18
N LEU A 102 14.65 -15.62 -4.25
CA LEU A 102 15.92 -15.66 -4.96
C LEU A 102 16.29 -14.29 -5.53
N GLY A 103 17.58 -14.05 -5.75
CA GLY A 103 18.08 -12.87 -6.47
C GLY A 103 18.19 -13.15 -7.97
N ASN A 104 18.35 -12.11 -8.79
CA ASN A 104 18.65 -12.30 -10.20
C ASN A 104 20.14 -12.52 -10.41
N HIS A 105 20.47 -13.44 -11.33
CA HIS A 105 21.85 -13.77 -11.67
C HIS A 105 22.34 -13.07 -12.95
N VAL A 106 21.42 -12.49 -13.73
CA VAL A 106 21.73 -11.80 -14.99
C VAL A 106 21.43 -10.30 -14.80
N PRO A 107 22.37 -9.40 -15.16
CA PRO A 107 22.07 -7.97 -15.19
C PRO A 107 20.84 -7.68 -16.05
N PHE A 108 19.94 -6.84 -15.54
CA PHE A 108 18.61 -6.65 -16.14
C PHE A 108 18.65 -6.24 -17.62
N ASP A 109 19.57 -5.35 -18.00
CA ASP A 109 19.76 -4.86 -19.36
C ASP A 109 20.46 -5.86 -20.30
N LYS A 110 21.03 -6.95 -19.74
CA LYS A 110 21.77 -7.97 -20.49
C LYS A 110 21.01 -9.29 -20.64
N ASP A 111 19.84 -9.41 -20.04
CA ASP A 111 19.01 -10.61 -20.17
C ASP A 111 18.37 -10.67 -21.55
N GLN A 112 18.78 -11.65 -22.35
CA GLN A 112 18.28 -11.90 -23.71
C GLN A 112 17.23 -13.01 -23.77
N THR A 113 16.84 -13.56 -22.62
CA THR A 113 15.86 -14.65 -22.56
C THR A 113 14.43 -14.13 -22.60
N ASP A 114 13.48 -15.04 -22.73
CA ASP A 114 12.06 -14.75 -22.52
C ASP A 114 11.71 -14.60 -21.01
N GLY A 115 12.68 -14.48 -20.11
CA GLY A 115 12.45 -14.29 -18.69
C GLY A 115 11.98 -15.53 -17.92
N THR A 116 11.54 -16.60 -18.60
CA THR A 116 10.86 -17.76 -17.98
C THR A 116 11.71 -18.41 -16.89
N HIS A 117 13.04 -18.40 -17.06
CA HIS A 117 14.02 -18.93 -16.11
C HIS A 117 14.93 -17.86 -15.49
N SER A 118 14.58 -16.58 -15.63
CA SER A 118 15.35 -15.45 -15.10
C SER A 118 14.43 -14.42 -14.42
N TRP A 119 14.24 -13.23 -14.98
CA TRP A 119 13.50 -12.15 -14.32
C TRP A 119 12.03 -12.49 -14.07
N ARG A 120 11.33 -13.21 -14.98
CA ARG A 120 9.94 -13.64 -14.74
C ARG A 120 9.91 -14.71 -13.65
N HIS A 121 10.88 -15.62 -13.64
CA HIS A 121 11.00 -16.60 -12.55
C HIS A 121 11.18 -15.91 -11.20
N THR A 122 12.05 -14.90 -11.11
CA THR A 122 12.24 -14.11 -9.89
C THR A 122 10.96 -13.41 -9.46
N ILE A 123 10.19 -12.84 -10.38
CA ILE A 123 8.87 -12.25 -10.05
C ILE A 123 7.91 -13.31 -9.54
N ASN A 124 7.88 -14.48 -10.19
CA ASN A 124 6.99 -15.57 -9.81
C ASN A 124 7.32 -16.09 -8.40
N VAL A 125 8.60 -16.31 -8.08
CA VAL A 125 9.05 -16.77 -6.76
C VAL A 125 8.90 -15.68 -5.69
N ASN A 126 9.39 -14.46 -5.95
CA ASN A 126 9.49 -13.44 -4.91
C ASN A 126 8.18 -12.69 -4.63
N LEU A 127 7.25 -12.65 -5.59
CA LEU A 127 6.01 -11.88 -5.46
C LEU A 127 4.77 -12.73 -5.68
N VAL A 128 4.63 -13.41 -6.82
CA VAL A 128 3.41 -14.17 -7.14
C VAL A 128 3.18 -15.28 -6.11
N ALA A 129 4.21 -16.07 -5.81
CA ALA A 129 4.15 -17.11 -4.79
C ALA A 129 3.80 -16.57 -3.39
N VAL A 130 4.32 -15.38 -3.03
CA VAL A 130 3.98 -14.73 -1.76
C VAL A 130 2.49 -14.38 -1.71
N VAL A 131 1.94 -13.87 -2.81
CA VAL A 131 0.50 -13.57 -2.93
C VAL A 131 -0.33 -14.86 -2.82
N ASP A 132 0.06 -15.92 -3.52
CA ASP A 132 -0.65 -17.20 -3.51
C ASP A 132 -0.62 -17.89 -2.14
N CYS A 133 0.55 -17.99 -1.52
CA CYS A 133 0.68 -18.55 -0.18
C CYS A 133 -0.05 -17.70 0.87
N THR A 134 0.01 -16.37 0.78
CA THR A 134 -0.76 -15.49 1.68
C THR A 134 -2.26 -15.74 1.53
N ARG A 135 -2.76 -15.87 0.29
CA ARG A 135 -4.17 -16.16 0.02
C ARG A 135 -4.60 -17.50 0.61
N LEU A 136 -3.77 -18.53 0.48
CA LEU A 136 -4.05 -19.86 1.05
C LEU A 136 -3.98 -19.87 2.57
N ALA A 137 -3.01 -19.17 3.17
CA ALA A 137 -2.91 -19.02 4.62
C ALA A 137 -4.14 -18.32 5.22
N VAL A 138 -4.59 -17.22 4.59
CA VAL A 138 -5.84 -16.53 4.99
C VAL A 138 -7.02 -17.48 4.93
N LYS A 139 -7.18 -18.25 3.84
CA LYS A 139 -8.26 -19.23 3.70
C LYS A 139 -8.21 -20.32 4.77
N ALA A 140 -7.02 -20.86 5.05
CA ALA A 140 -6.83 -21.91 6.07
C ALA A 140 -7.21 -21.39 7.48
N MET A 141 -6.74 -20.19 7.84
CA MET A 141 -7.07 -19.54 9.11
C MET A 141 -8.57 -19.26 9.25
N GLN A 142 -9.20 -18.72 8.21
CA GLN A 142 -10.65 -18.46 8.18
C GLN A 142 -11.48 -19.75 8.29
N ALA A 143 -11.12 -20.79 7.54
CA ALA A 143 -11.84 -22.06 7.53
C ALA A 143 -11.79 -22.75 8.89
N ALA A 144 -10.63 -22.71 9.55
CA ALA A 144 -10.47 -23.23 10.92
C ALA A 144 -11.08 -22.31 11.99
N LYS A 145 -11.51 -21.09 11.63
CA LYS A 145 -11.91 -20.02 12.56
C LYS A 145 -10.85 -19.74 13.62
N ARG A 146 -9.58 -19.83 13.23
CA ARG A 146 -8.42 -19.62 14.11
C ARG A 146 -7.75 -18.29 13.77
N PRO A 147 -7.51 -17.41 14.76
CA PRO A 147 -6.62 -16.27 14.58
C PRO A 147 -5.24 -16.76 14.14
N GLY A 148 -4.52 -15.94 13.38
CA GLY A 148 -3.20 -16.33 12.88
C GLY A 148 -2.36 -15.16 12.42
N VAL A 149 -1.09 -15.44 12.18
CA VAL A 149 -0.09 -14.45 11.75
C VAL A 149 0.60 -14.91 10.48
N ILE A 150 0.69 -14.02 9.51
CA ILE A 150 1.41 -14.22 8.26
C ILE A 150 2.58 -13.22 8.24
N ILE A 151 3.79 -13.72 8.05
CA ILE A 151 4.99 -12.92 7.82
C ILE A 151 5.43 -13.12 6.38
N ASN A 152 5.41 -12.03 5.62
CA ASN A 152 6.00 -12.01 4.29
C ASN A 152 7.46 -11.52 4.41
N MET A 153 8.40 -12.26 3.82
CA MET A 153 9.79 -11.83 3.78
C MET A 153 9.98 -10.79 2.68
N GLY A 154 10.10 -9.53 3.10
CA GLY A 154 10.56 -8.43 2.28
C GLY A 154 12.08 -8.40 2.17
N SER A 155 12.63 -7.20 2.08
CA SER A 155 14.07 -6.92 2.11
C SER A 155 14.25 -5.41 2.32
N ALA A 156 15.41 -4.98 2.80
CA ALA A 156 15.81 -3.57 2.70
C ALA A 156 15.72 -3.05 1.24
N SER A 157 15.96 -3.91 0.24
CA SER A 157 15.78 -3.58 -1.19
C SER A 157 14.32 -3.30 -1.61
N GLY A 158 13.36 -3.61 -0.74
CA GLY A 158 11.95 -3.23 -0.92
C GLY A 158 11.59 -1.88 -0.32
N LEU A 159 12.49 -1.29 0.47
CA LEU A 159 12.31 0.03 1.10
C LEU A 159 13.13 1.09 0.36
N TYR A 160 14.32 0.70 -0.08
CA TYR A 160 15.24 1.52 -0.88
C TYR A 160 15.74 0.73 -2.07
N PRO A 161 15.99 1.36 -3.23
CA PRO A 161 16.39 0.64 -4.44
C PRO A 161 17.78 0.02 -4.28
N MET A 162 17.89 -1.26 -4.64
CA MET A 162 19.18 -1.91 -4.90
C MET A 162 19.42 -1.87 -6.41
N PHE A 163 20.22 -0.90 -6.85
CA PHE A 163 20.45 -0.63 -8.28
C PHE A 163 21.04 -1.82 -9.05
N LEU A 164 21.77 -2.71 -8.36
CA LEU A 164 22.37 -3.91 -8.95
C LEU A 164 21.35 -5.00 -9.25
N ASP A 165 20.16 -4.97 -8.63
CA ASP A 165 19.09 -5.95 -8.85
C ASP A 165 17.72 -5.25 -8.82
N PRO A 166 17.35 -4.54 -9.91
CA PRO A 166 16.11 -3.76 -9.96
C PRO A 166 14.86 -4.66 -9.96
N ILE A 167 14.95 -5.87 -10.52
CA ILE A 167 13.84 -6.84 -10.49
C ILE A 167 13.63 -7.33 -9.07
N TYR A 168 14.68 -7.71 -8.34
CA TYR A 168 14.55 -8.08 -6.93
C TYR A 168 13.98 -6.92 -6.11
N SER A 169 14.50 -5.71 -6.29
CA SER A 169 13.98 -4.50 -5.62
C SER A 169 12.49 -4.29 -5.90
N GLY A 170 12.07 -4.39 -7.17
CA GLY A 170 10.67 -4.29 -7.58
C GLY A 170 9.79 -5.36 -6.92
N THR A 171 10.24 -6.62 -6.90
CA THR A 171 9.49 -7.71 -6.24
C THR A 171 9.35 -7.49 -4.74
N LYS A 172 10.43 -7.09 -4.04
CA LYS A 172 10.40 -6.86 -2.59
C LYS A 172 9.65 -5.58 -2.21
N GLY A 173 9.69 -4.53 -3.03
CA GLY A 173 8.82 -3.36 -2.89
C GLY A 173 7.34 -3.74 -3.08
N GLY A 174 7.05 -4.61 -4.05
CA GLY A 174 5.75 -5.22 -4.24
C GLY A 174 5.26 -5.99 -3.00
N VAL A 175 6.11 -6.83 -2.41
CA VAL A 175 5.79 -7.57 -1.17
C VAL A 175 5.49 -6.62 0.00
N VAL A 176 6.27 -5.55 0.16
CA VAL A 176 6.04 -4.55 1.22
C VAL A 176 4.68 -3.88 1.06
N MET A 177 4.38 -3.36 -0.14
CA MET A 177 3.12 -2.66 -0.38
C MET A 177 1.91 -3.59 -0.39
N PHE A 178 2.05 -4.80 -0.93
CA PHE A 178 1.04 -5.86 -0.85
C PHE A 178 0.69 -6.15 0.62
N THR A 179 1.71 -6.37 1.45
CA THR A 179 1.50 -6.69 2.88
C THR A 179 0.83 -5.55 3.63
N ARG A 180 1.27 -4.29 3.43
CA ARG A 180 0.65 -3.11 4.05
C ARG A 180 -0.83 -2.98 3.69
N SER A 181 -1.20 -3.36 2.46
CA SER A 181 -2.60 -3.31 1.98
C SER A 181 -3.51 -4.35 2.65
N LEU A 182 -2.95 -5.34 3.36
CA LEU A 182 -3.70 -6.40 4.05
C LEU A 182 -4.00 -6.07 5.53
N ALA A 183 -3.69 -4.87 6.01
CA ALA A 183 -3.89 -4.47 7.40
C ALA A 183 -5.31 -4.72 7.95
N LEU A 184 -6.33 -4.63 7.10
CA LEU A 184 -7.74 -4.80 7.48
C LEU A 184 -8.13 -6.25 7.83
N TYR A 185 -7.33 -7.25 7.44
CA TYR A 185 -7.57 -8.65 7.83
C TYR A 185 -7.51 -8.87 9.34
N ARG A 186 -6.89 -7.94 10.10
CA ARG A 186 -6.89 -7.96 11.56
C ARG A 186 -8.29 -8.06 12.17
N ARG A 187 -9.31 -7.51 11.48
CA ARG A 187 -10.71 -7.56 11.92
C ARG A 187 -11.28 -8.98 11.94
N GLN A 188 -10.61 -9.90 11.24
CA GLN A 188 -10.95 -11.31 11.16
C GLN A 188 -9.99 -12.18 11.98
N GLY A 189 -9.18 -11.56 12.85
CA GLY A 189 -8.17 -12.25 13.67
C GLY A 189 -6.88 -12.61 12.93
N ILE A 190 -6.70 -12.15 11.68
CA ILE A 190 -5.53 -12.49 10.86
C ILE A 190 -4.63 -11.26 10.70
N ARG A 191 -3.38 -11.36 11.15
CA ARG A 191 -2.41 -10.27 11.01
C ARG A 191 -1.39 -10.62 9.94
N VAL A 192 -1.17 -9.71 9.00
CA VAL A 192 -0.17 -9.88 7.94
C VAL A 192 0.85 -8.77 8.06
N ASN A 193 2.13 -9.12 8.24
CA ASN A 193 3.22 -8.16 8.41
C ASN A 193 4.41 -8.54 7.51
N VAL A 194 5.28 -7.57 7.23
CA VAL A 194 6.46 -7.77 6.39
C VAL A 194 7.73 -7.55 7.18
N LEU A 195 8.68 -8.48 7.06
CA LEU A 195 10.00 -8.41 7.66
C LEU A 195 11.03 -8.10 6.57
N CYS A 196 11.77 -7.01 6.73
CA CYS A 196 12.69 -6.48 5.73
C CYS A 196 14.13 -6.48 6.28
N PRO A 197 14.87 -7.60 6.21
CA PRO A 197 16.26 -7.62 6.61
C PRO A 197 17.17 -6.97 5.56
N GLU A 198 18.28 -6.38 6.02
CA GLU A 198 19.48 -6.13 5.20
C GLU A 198 20.23 -7.47 4.93
N PHE A 199 21.49 -7.41 4.50
CA PHE A 199 22.26 -8.61 4.16
C PHE A 199 22.40 -9.55 5.34
N VAL A 200 22.05 -10.82 5.16
CA VAL A 200 22.26 -11.89 6.15
C VAL A 200 23.25 -12.88 5.54
N LYS A 201 24.18 -13.42 6.34
CA LYS A 201 25.17 -14.40 5.88
C LYS A 201 24.51 -15.75 5.59
N THR A 202 23.88 -15.85 4.41
CA THR A 202 23.25 -17.04 3.84
C THR A 202 23.93 -17.39 2.51
N GLU A 203 23.55 -18.50 1.87
CA GLU A 203 24.01 -18.81 0.51
C GLU A 203 23.73 -17.64 -0.45
N MET A 204 22.51 -17.09 -0.41
CA MET A 204 22.12 -15.93 -1.22
C MET A 204 22.88 -14.65 -0.85
N GLY A 205 23.11 -14.40 0.44
CA GLY A 205 23.84 -13.21 0.87
C GLY A 205 25.34 -13.28 0.57
N SER A 206 25.91 -14.49 0.56
CA SER A 206 27.37 -14.69 0.42
C SER A 206 27.87 -14.51 -1.01
N VAL A 207 27.00 -14.54 -2.02
CA VAL A 207 27.37 -14.25 -3.41
C VAL A 207 27.44 -12.76 -3.72
N VAL A 208 26.99 -11.90 -2.80
CA VAL A 208 27.09 -10.44 -2.94
C VAL A 208 28.53 -10.00 -2.69
N ASN A 209 29.01 -9.01 -3.45
CA ASN A 209 30.35 -8.47 -3.28
C ASN A 209 30.61 -8.03 -1.83
N ALA A 210 31.67 -8.58 -1.22
CA ALA A 210 31.98 -8.35 0.20
C ALA A 210 32.26 -6.87 0.53
N GLY A 211 32.87 -6.11 -0.40
CA GLY A 211 33.10 -4.68 -0.23
C GLY A 211 31.78 -3.89 -0.20
N PHE A 212 30.81 -4.27 -1.04
CA PHE A 212 29.47 -3.68 -1.01
C PHE A 212 28.71 -4.01 0.28
N VAL A 213 28.79 -5.26 0.74
CA VAL A 213 28.20 -5.66 2.04
C VAL A 213 28.83 -4.86 3.18
N ALA A 214 30.15 -4.69 3.19
CA ALA A 214 30.85 -3.89 4.20
C ALA A 214 30.41 -2.42 4.18
N LEU A 215 30.29 -1.81 3.00
CA LEU A 215 29.81 -0.44 2.84
C LEU A 215 28.38 -0.26 3.38
N MET A 216 27.56 -1.29 3.28
CA MET A 216 26.18 -1.30 3.76
C MET A 216 26.05 -1.64 5.26
N GLY A 217 27.17 -1.81 5.98
CA GLY A 217 27.20 -2.07 7.42
C GLY A 217 27.39 -3.54 7.80
N GLY A 218 27.77 -4.40 6.85
CA GLY A 218 28.06 -5.81 7.09
C GLY A 218 26.84 -6.72 7.07
N PHE A 219 27.06 -7.99 7.42
CA PHE A 219 25.97 -8.95 7.57
C PHE A 219 25.24 -8.73 8.90
N VAL A 220 23.92 -8.62 8.84
CA VAL A 220 23.03 -8.66 9.99
C VAL A 220 23.06 -10.06 10.61
N PRO A 221 23.20 -10.17 11.94
CA PRO A 221 23.11 -11.45 12.63
C PRO A 221 21.76 -12.12 12.41
N ILE A 222 21.77 -13.42 12.11
CA ILE A 222 20.52 -14.20 11.90
C ILE A 222 19.57 -14.13 13.11
N GLN A 223 20.13 -14.04 14.32
CA GLN A 223 19.38 -13.91 15.56
C GLN A 223 18.54 -12.61 15.61
N MET A 224 19.00 -11.54 14.97
CA MET A 224 18.24 -10.30 14.88
C MET A 224 17.02 -10.45 13.96
N VAL A 225 17.14 -11.24 12.89
CA VAL A 225 16.03 -11.57 11.99
C VAL A 225 15.01 -12.46 12.71
N ILE A 226 15.46 -13.47 13.45
CA ILE A 226 14.59 -14.32 14.28
C ILE A 226 13.83 -13.46 15.31
N LYS A 227 14.55 -12.57 16.01
CA LYS A 227 13.94 -11.63 16.98
C LYS A 227 12.86 -10.78 16.31
N GLY A 228 13.13 -10.22 15.14
CA GLY A 228 12.15 -9.41 14.39
C GLY A 228 10.92 -10.21 13.94
N ALA A 229 11.10 -11.45 13.48
CA ALA A 229 9.98 -12.33 13.16
C ALA A 229 9.11 -12.61 14.40
N PHE A 230 9.74 -12.90 15.54
CA PHE A 230 9.04 -13.20 16.78
C PHE A 230 8.32 -11.97 17.36
N GLU A 231 8.88 -10.77 17.18
CA GLU A 231 8.20 -9.52 17.50
C GLU A 231 6.91 -9.37 16.68
N LEU A 232 6.95 -9.59 15.36
CA LEU A 232 5.76 -9.51 14.51
C LEU A 232 4.69 -10.57 14.86
N ILE A 233 5.10 -11.76 15.32
CA ILE A 233 4.19 -12.81 15.80
C ILE A 233 3.56 -12.43 17.15
N SER A 234 4.35 -11.86 18.05
CA SER A 234 3.92 -11.61 19.43
C SER A 234 3.12 -10.31 19.57
N ASP A 235 3.55 -9.24 18.91
CA ASP A 235 2.94 -7.91 19.03
C ASP A 235 1.61 -7.82 18.26
N GLU A 236 0.51 -7.90 19.00
CA GLU A 236 -0.85 -7.87 18.46
C GLU A 236 -1.27 -6.51 17.92
N SER A 237 -0.54 -5.44 18.25
CA SER A 237 -0.82 -4.10 17.71
C SER A 237 -0.46 -4.00 16.23
N LYS A 238 0.38 -4.92 15.71
CA LYS A 238 0.93 -4.87 14.36
C LYS A 238 0.08 -5.61 13.34
N ALA A 239 -0.41 -4.88 12.34
CA ALA A 239 -1.09 -5.42 11.17
C ALA A 239 -0.82 -4.52 9.97
N GLY A 240 -0.36 -5.11 8.86
CA GLY A 240 0.17 -4.36 7.71
C GLY A 240 1.43 -3.58 8.05
N SER A 241 2.15 -3.96 9.11
CA SER A 241 3.37 -3.29 9.56
C SER A 241 4.59 -3.81 8.81
N CYS A 242 5.55 -2.92 8.57
CA CYS A 242 6.84 -3.25 7.96
C CYS A 242 7.94 -3.08 9.01
N LEU A 243 8.66 -4.16 9.33
CA LEU A 243 9.78 -4.14 10.27
C LEU A 243 11.10 -4.26 9.51
N TRP A 244 11.89 -3.20 9.52
CA TRP A 244 13.22 -3.14 8.92
C TRP A 244 14.27 -3.62 9.93
N ILE A 245 15.14 -4.54 9.50
CA ILE A 245 16.23 -5.10 10.31
C ILE A 245 17.57 -4.66 9.72
N THR A 246 18.33 -3.87 10.47
CA THR A 246 19.61 -3.30 10.04
C THR A 246 20.63 -3.28 11.18
N ASN A 247 21.92 -3.44 10.86
CA ASN A 247 23.00 -3.30 11.84
C ASN A 247 23.09 -1.89 12.43
N ARG A 248 22.61 -0.87 11.70
CA ARG A 248 22.74 0.53 12.11
C ARG A 248 21.64 0.98 13.08
N ARG A 249 20.44 0.40 12.98
CA ARG A 249 19.25 0.82 13.74
C ARG A 249 18.56 -0.30 14.50
N GLY A 250 19.01 -1.54 14.34
CA GLY A 250 18.35 -2.70 14.93
C GLY A 250 17.02 -3.01 14.24
N LEU A 251 15.95 -3.05 15.04
CA LEU A 251 14.58 -3.31 14.60
C LEU A 251 13.83 -1.96 14.53
N GLU A 252 13.46 -1.52 13.33
CA GLU A 252 12.80 -0.23 13.11
C GLU A 252 11.55 -0.40 12.26
N TYR A 253 10.42 0.19 12.67
CA TYR A 253 9.20 0.16 11.86
C TYR A 253 9.25 1.20 10.73
N TRP A 254 8.83 0.79 9.54
CA TRP A 254 8.86 1.59 8.32
C TRP A 254 7.45 1.91 7.78
N PRO A 255 7.21 3.12 7.21
CA PRO A 255 8.12 4.27 7.15
C PRO A 255 8.38 4.88 8.53
N THR A 256 9.58 5.44 8.71
CA THR A 256 9.89 6.22 9.91
C THR A 256 9.17 7.57 9.86
N PRO A 257 8.95 8.28 10.98
CA PRO A 257 8.36 9.62 10.96
C PRO A 257 9.12 10.61 10.05
N ALA A 258 10.45 10.49 10.01
CA ALA A 258 11.29 11.29 9.12
C ALA A 258 11.08 10.95 7.64
N GLU A 259 10.85 9.68 7.33
CA GLU A 259 10.50 9.27 5.97
C GLU A 259 9.10 9.74 5.58
N GLU A 260 8.11 9.59 6.47
CA GLU A 260 6.75 10.09 6.25
C GLU A 260 6.74 11.60 5.96
N ALA A 261 7.58 12.37 6.67
CA ALA A 261 7.70 13.81 6.49
C ALA A 261 8.18 14.23 5.09
N LYS A 262 8.94 13.39 4.38
CA LYS A 262 9.39 13.69 3.00
C LYS A 262 8.24 13.76 2.01
N TYR A 263 7.12 13.09 2.30
CA TYR A 263 5.93 13.07 1.44
C TYR A 263 4.94 14.20 1.76
N LEU A 264 5.25 15.09 2.71
CA LEU A 264 4.41 16.24 3.07
C LEU A 264 4.87 17.49 2.30
N ILE A 265 3.95 18.15 1.58
CA ILE A 265 4.25 19.35 0.78
C ILE A 265 4.26 20.61 1.68
N ARG A 266 5.30 21.46 1.55
CA ARG A 266 5.35 22.81 2.13
C ARG A 266 4.82 23.83 1.10
N SER A 267 3.89 24.71 1.47
CA SER A 267 3.29 25.69 0.55
C SER A 267 4.31 26.74 0.06
N SER A 268 4.34 27.04 -1.25
CA SER A 268 5.21 28.07 -1.85
C SER A 268 4.46 29.39 -2.15
N ASN A 269 5.11 30.53 -1.90
CA ASN A 269 4.55 31.88 -1.86
C ASN A 269 4.58 32.64 -3.21
N SER A 270 4.28 32.00 -4.33
CA SER A 270 4.34 32.69 -5.64
C SER A 270 3.04 32.55 -6.42
N GLN A 271 2.22 33.61 -6.44
CA GLN A 271 1.15 33.76 -7.42
C GLN A 271 1.15 35.20 -7.97
N LYS A 272 1.47 35.32 -9.27
CA LYS A 272 1.21 36.52 -10.07
C LYS A 272 -0.31 36.63 -10.30
N LYS A 273 -0.90 37.79 -9.98
CA LYS A 273 -2.33 38.05 -10.12
C LYS A 273 -2.69 38.47 -11.55
N VAL A 274 -3.53 37.69 -12.22
CA VAL A 274 -4.32 38.14 -13.37
C VAL A 274 -5.73 38.43 -12.86
N SER A 275 -6.26 39.63 -13.11
CA SER A 275 -7.56 40.05 -12.60
C SER A 275 -8.69 39.69 -13.58
N PHE A 276 -9.57 38.79 -13.16
CA PHE A 276 -10.88 38.59 -13.77
C PHE A 276 -11.94 39.38 -13.02
N ASN A 277 -12.67 40.22 -13.75
CA ASN A 277 -13.82 40.95 -13.20
C ASN A 277 -15.08 40.11 -13.45
N ALA A 278 -15.48 39.34 -12.44
CA ALA A 278 -16.70 38.57 -12.51
C ALA A 278 -17.91 39.53 -12.55
N PRO A 279 -18.83 39.41 -13.53
CA PRO A 279 -20.04 40.23 -13.56
C PRO A 279 -21.05 39.64 -12.58
N VAL A 280 -20.91 39.90 -11.27
CA VAL A 280 -21.77 39.23 -10.30
C VAL A 280 -22.29 40.15 -9.22
N ASN A 281 -23.52 40.61 -9.43
CA ASN A 281 -24.41 41.06 -8.37
C ASN A 281 -25.09 39.81 -7.78
N LEU A 282 -24.33 38.97 -7.05
CA LEU A 282 -24.82 37.66 -6.57
C LEU A 282 -25.77 37.87 -5.38
N GLN A 283 -27.07 37.71 -5.59
CA GLN A 283 -28.01 37.63 -4.47
C GLN A 283 -27.95 36.22 -3.86
N LEU A 284 -27.62 36.16 -2.56
CA LEU A 284 -27.57 34.88 -1.84
C LEU A 284 -28.98 34.36 -1.59
N PRO A 285 -29.30 33.11 -1.99
CA PRO A 285 -30.62 32.55 -1.74
C PRO A 285 -30.78 32.14 -0.28
N ARG A 286 -32.02 32.04 0.19
CA ARG A 286 -32.32 31.49 1.53
C ARG A 286 -32.02 29.99 1.64
N SER A 287 -32.16 29.28 0.53
CA SER A 287 -31.94 27.84 0.43
C SER A 287 -31.38 27.48 -0.94
N PHE A 288 -30.69 26.35 -1.05
CA PHE A 288 -30.10 25.86 -2.28
C PHE A 288 -30.15 24.33 -2.34
N GLU A 289 -29.92 23.76 -3.51
CA GLU A 289 -29.96 22.32 -3.73
C GLU A 289 -28.56 21.69 -3.68
N LYS A 290 -28.49 20.48 -3.12
CA LYS A 290 -27.29 19.65 -3.10
C LYS A 290 -27.65 18.18 -3.25
N ILE A 291 -26.72 17.39 -3.75
CA ILE A 291 -26.79 15.93 -3.70
C ILE A 291 -26.35 15.48 -2.31
N VAL A 292 -27.03 14.50 -1.74
CA VAL A 292 -26.73 13.93 -0.43
C VAL A 292 -26.73 12.41 -0.53
N VAL A 293 -25.73 11.76 0.07
CA VAL A 293 -25.66 10.30 0.24
C VAL A 293 -26.46 9.93 1.48
N HIS A 294 -27.48 9.08 1.31
CA HIS A 294 -28.36 8.61 2.39
C HIS A 294 -28.12 7.15 2.78
N THR A 295 -27.49 6.38 1.90
CA THR A 295 -27.23 4.96 2.10
C THR A 295 -25.88 4.60 1.52
N LEU A 296 -25.09 3.78 2.23
CA LEU A 296 -23.82 3.29 1.70
C LEU A 296 -24.03 2.31 0.55
N SER A 297 -23.58 2.67 -0.64
CA SER A 297 -23.64 1.80 -1.82
C SER A 297 -22.63 2.22 -2.89
N HIS A 298 -22.21 1.26 -3.72
CA HIS A 298 -21.41 1.54 -4.92
C HIS A 298 -22.28 2.01 -6.09
N ASN A 299 -23.61 1.86 -6.00
CA ASN A 299 -24.53 2.45 -6.96
C ASN A 299 -24.86 3.87 -6.53
N PHE A 300 -24.11 4.84 -7.06
CA PHE A 300 -24.20 6.25 -6.67
C PHE A 300 -25.61 6.82 -6.81
N ARG A 301 -26.32 6.49 -7.89
CA ARG A 301 -27.70 6.93 -8.14
C ARG A 301 -28.65 6.45 -7.04
N ASN A 302 -28.53 5.21 -6.61
CA ASN A 302 -29.37 4.66 -5.54
C ASN A 302 -28.95 5.15 -4.14
N ALA A 303 -27.67 5.47 -3.97
CA ALA A 303 -27.10 5.96 -2.72
C ALA A 303 -27.52 7.40 -2.41
N THR A 304 -27.90 8.17 -3.43
CA THR A 304 -28.03 9.64 -3.34
C THR A 304 -29.40 10.18 -3.71
N ARG A 305 -29.71 11.38 -3.20
CA ARG A 305 -30.88 12.19 -3.59
C ARG A 305 -30.50 13.66 -3.66
N ILE A 306 -31.28 14.45 -4.39
CA ILE A 306 -31.19 15.91 -4.34
C ILE A 306 -32.01 16.39 -3.14
N GLU A 307 -31.40 17.21 -2.30
CA GLU A 307 -32.04 17.83 -1.15
C GLU A 307 -31.89 19.34 -1.20
N ARG A 308 -32.95 20.04 -0.78
CA ARG A 308 -32.92 21.49 -0.58
C ARG A 308 -32.54 21.78 0.87
N THR A 309 -31.47 22.56 1.06
CA THR A 309 -30.96 22.94 2.39
C THR A 309 -30.95 24.45 2.58
N MET A 310 -31.06 24.89 3.83
CA MET A 310 -31.01 26.31 4.19
C MET A 310 -29.57 26.83 4.19
N LEU A 311 -29.36 27.99 3.58
CA LEU A 311 -28.09 28.70 3.67
C LEU A 311 -27.97 29.34 5.06
N LYS A 312 -27.00 28.87 5.87
CA LYS A 312 -26.74 29.41 7.21
C LYS A 312 -25.78 30.60 7.12
N LEU A 313 -26.26 31.76 7.54
CA LEU A 313 -25.48 32.99 7.66
C LEU A 313 -25.67 33.57 9.07
N PRO A 314 -24.67 34.29 9.63
CA PRO A 314 -23.34 34.53 9.06
C PRO A 314 -22.50 33.25 8.99
N LEU A 315 -21.50 33.24 8.10
CA LEU A 315 -20.53 32.14 8.02
C LEU A 315 -19.62 32.14 9.25
N GLU A 316 -19.04 30.98 9.59
CA GLU A 316 -17.97 30.97 10.59
C GLU A 316 -16.78 31.82 10.12
N SER A 317 -16.04 32.38 11.09
CA SER A 317 -15.02 33.39 10.82
C SER A 317 -13.99 33.00 9.76
N HIS A 318 -13.64 31.71 9.64
CA HIS A 318 -12.60 31.18 8.75
C HIS A 318 -13.15 30.53 7.47
N GLN A 319 -14.48 30.57 7.26
CA GLN A 319 -15.14 29.90 6.14
C GLN A 319 -15.35 30.84 4.95
N VAL A 320 -15.53 30.23 3.78
CA VAL A 320 -15.87 30.88 2.52
C VAL A 320 -17.05 30.12 1.90
N LEU A 321 -18.02 30.87 1.40
CA LEU A 321 -19.12 30.34 0.60
C LEU A 321 -18.75 30.49 -0.87
N VAL A 322 -18.78 29.39 -1.62
CA VAL A 322 -18.49 29.37 -3.05
C VAL A 322 -19.77 28.99 -3.80
N LYS A 323 -20.21 29.82 -4.76
CA LYS A 323 -21.22 29.43 -5.74
C LYS A 323 -20.54 28.48 -6.73
N VAL A 324 -20.92 27.21 -6.71
CA VAL A 324 -20.39 26.21 -7.63
C VAL A 324 -20.96 26.46 -9.02
N ILE A 325 -20.08 26.43 -10.03
CA ILE A 325 -20.46 26.55 -11.45
C ILE A 325 -20.23 25.20 -12.14
N TYR A 326 -19.10 24.55 -11.87
CA TYR A 326 -18.74 23.25 -12.39
C TYR A 326 -18.29 22.33 -11.26
N ALA A 327 -18.65 21.05 -11.33
CA ALA A 327 -18.21 20.03 -10.39
C ALA A 327 -17.62 18.83 -11.15
N GLY A 328 -16.57 18.22 -10.59
CA GLY A 328 -15.87 17.10 -11.20
C GLY A 328 -16.48 15.77 -10.80
N VAL A 329 -16.65 14.88 -11.78
CA VAL A 329 -17.17 13.52 -11.55
C VAL A 329 -16.03 12.51 -11.50
N ASN A 330 -15.86 11.87 -10.34
CA ASN A 330 -14.70 11.04 -10.05
C ASN A 330 -15.09 9.63 -9.59
N ALA A 331 -14.20 8.66 -9.83
CA ALA A 331 -14.30 7.33 -9.19
C ALA A 331 -14.31 7.45 -7.66
N SER A 332 -13.68 8.49 -7.12
CA SER A 332 -13.70 8.85 -5.70
C SER A 332 -15.13 9.06 -5.17
N ASP A 333 -16.06 9.60 -5.94
CA ASP A 333 -17.44 9.81 -5.45
C ASP A 333 -18.19 8.50 -5.23
N VAL A 334 -17.91 7.48 -6.06
CA VAL A 334 -18.42 6.11 -5.89
C VAL A 334 -17.77 5.41 -4.69
N ASN A 335 -16.47 5.61 -4.49
CA ASN A 335 -15.77 5.07 -3.31
C ASN A 335 -16.25 5.74 -2.02
N TYR A 336 -16.54 7.04 -2.04
CA TYR A 336 -17.06 7.79 -0.92
C TYR A 336 -18.47 7.36 -0.53
N SER A 337 -19.39 7.29 -1.50
CA SER A 337 -20.77 6.81 -1.29
C SER A 337 -20.84 5.35 -0.87
N SER A 338 -19.84 4.52 -1.20
CA SER A 338 -19.74 3.13 -0.71
C SER A 338 -19.06 2.98 0.65
N GLY A 339 -18.63 4.09 1.26
CA GLY A 339 -18.01 4.12 2.58
C GLY A 339 -16.54 3.68 2.62
N ARG A 340 -15.86 3.55 1.48
CA ARG A 340 -14.49 3.01 1.38
C ARG A 340 -13.40 3.93 1.94
N TYR A 341 -13.69 5.22 2.08
CA TYR A 341 -12.72 6.19 2.63
C TYR A 341 -12.78 6.34 4.15
N PHE A 342 -13.77 5.75 4.82
CA PHE A 342 -13.88 5.81 6.28
C PHE A 342 -13.08 4.69 6.94
N ARG A 343 -12.36 5.03 8.02
CA ARG A 343 -11.53 4.08 8.77
C ARG A 343 -12.39 3.29 9.77
N GLY A 344 -13.11 2.28 9.31
CA GLY A 344 -13.99 1.54 10.22
C GLY A 344 -14.71 0.36 9.56
N ASP A 345 -15.53 -0.35 10.31
CA ASP A 345 -16.46 -1.32 9.73
C ASP A 345 -17.63 -0.59 9.03
N LYS A 346 -18.59 -1.32 8.48
CA LYS A 346 -19.74 -0.69 7.79
C LYS A 346 -20.60 0.17 8.72
N LYS A 347 -20.61 -0.08 10.04
CA LYS A 347 -21.42 0.70 10.99
C LYS A 347 -20.78 2.07 11.24
N ASP A 348 -19.45 2.10 11.35
CA ASP A 348 -18.69 3.35 11.44
C ASP A 348 -18.85 4.22 10.18
N ALA A 349 -18.73 3.62 8.99
CA ALA A 349 -19.00 4.36 7.76
C ALA A 349 -20.46 4.87 7.70
N ALA A 350 -21.42 4.09 8.21
CA ALA A 350 -22.83 4.48 8.19
C ALA A 350 -23.18 5.57 9.21
N SER A 351 -22.42 5.72 10.31
CA SER A 351 -22.65 6.79 11.28
C SER A 351 -22.32 8.18 10.75
N HIS A 352 -21.66 8.26 9.59
CA HIS A 352 -21.38 9.52 8.91
C HIS A 352 -22.55 9.97 8.00
N LEU A 353 -23.54 9.11 7.75
CA LEU A 353 -24.73 9.47 6.97
C LEU A 353 -25.65 10.45 7.73
N PRO A 354 -26.29 11.41 7.04
CA PRO A 354 -26.15 11.74 5.63
C PRO A 354 -24.83 12.47 5.31
N MET A 355 -24.27 12.21 4.13
CA MET A 355 -22.97 12.78 3.70
C MET A 355 -23.10 13.57 2.41
N ASP A 356 -22.25 14.57 2.22
CA ASP A 356 -22.26 15.42 1.03
C ASP A 356 -21.15 14.95 0.05
N PRO A 357 -21.50 14.35 -1.11
CA PRO A 357 -20.54 13.90 -2.12
C PRO A 357 -20.07 15.04 -3.03
N GLY A 358 -19.15 14.73 -3.95
CA GLY A 358 -18.56 15.67 -4.90
C GLY A 358 -17.19 16.12 -4.43
N PHE A 359 -16.14 15.55 -5.02
CA PHE A 359 -14.76 15.70 -4.57
C PHE A 359 -14.07 17.01 -4.97
N GLU A 360 -14.52 17.65 -6.05
CA GLU A 360 -13.88 18.85 -6.58
C GLU A 360 -14.88 19.72 -7.36
N ALA A 361 -14.67 21.03 -7.34
CA ALA A 361 -15.46 22.00 -8.08
C ALA A 361 -14.70 23.28 -8.37
N VAL A 362 -15.27 24.06 -9.28
CA VAL A 362 -14.86 25.42 -9.61
C VAL A 362 -16.07 26.32 -9.54
N GLY A 363 -15.87 27.51 -8.98
CA GLY A 363 -16.95 28.44 -8.71
C GLY A 363 -16.45 29.85 -8.43
N ILE A 364 -17.33 30.66 -7.85
CA ILE A 364 -17.03 32.06 -7.49
C ILE A 364 -17.29 32.24 -6.00
N ILE A 365 -16.39 32.95 -5.31
CA ILE A 365 -16.59 33.31 -3.90
C ILE A 365 -17.82 34.21 -3.79
N ALA A 366 -18.82 33.74 -3.06
CA ALA A 366 -20.12 34.38 -2.87
C ALA A 366 -20.21 35.13 -1.53
N ALA A 367 -19.57 34.63 -0.48
CA ALA A 367 -19.48 35.28 0.83
C ALA A 367 -18.25 34.77 1.61
N MET A 368 -17.83 35.50 2.64
CA MET A 368 -16.67 35.15 3.45
C MET A 368 -16.91 35.44 4.93
N GLY A 369 -16.34 34.61 5.80
CA GLY A 369 -16.27 34.86 7.23
C GLY A 369 -15.33 36.02 7.57
N GLU A 370 -15.54 36.60 8.75
CA GLU A 370 -14.91 37.87 9.15
C GLU A 370 -13.38 37.84 9.20
N SER A 371 -12.76 36.67 9.43
CA SER A 371 -11.30 36.54 9.55
C SER A 371 -10.59 36.33 8.21
N VAL A 372 -11.33 36.13 7.12
CA VAL A 372 -10.74 35.90 5.79
C VAL A 372 -10.32 37.24 5.17
N ARG A 373 -9.01 37.52 5.18
CA ARG A 373 -8.43 38.80 4.69
C ARG A 373 -7.77 38.73 3.32
N ASN A 374 -7.37 37.53 2.89
CA ASN A 374 -6.56 37.29 1.69
C ASN A 374 -7.38 36.98 0.42
N LEU A 375 -8.71 36.92 0.53
CA LEU A 375 -9.64 36.61 -0.56
C LEU A 375 -10.66 37.74 -0.72
N LYS A 376 -11.39 37.75 -1.84
CA LYS A 376 -12.45 38.73 -2.11
C LYS A 376 -13.69 38.03 -2.65
N VAL A 377 -14.86 38.52 -2.28
CA VAL A 377 -16.12 38.15 -2.96
C VAL A 377 -15.99 38.46 -4.45
N GLY A 378 -16.48 37.56 -5.30
CA GLY A 378 -16.33 37.63 -6.75
C GLY A 378 -15.08 36.94 -7.31
N THR A 379 -14.14 36.50 -6.47
CA THR A 379 -12.94 35.79 -6.94
C THR A 379 -13.32 34.41 -7.49
N PRO A 380 -12.96 34.06 -8.75
CA PRO A 380 -13.04 32.69 -9.23
C PRO A 380 -12.13 31.78 -8.41
N SER A 381 -12.62 30.61 -8.02
CA SER A 381 -11.88 29.72 -7.14
C SER A 381 -12.22 28.26 -7.41
N ALA A 382 -11.18 27.44 -7.34
CA ALA A 382 -11.27 25.99 -7.36
C ALA A 382 -11.21 25.44 -5.93
N ILE A 383 -11.91 24.33 -5.69
CA ILE A 383 -11.97 23.65 -4.40
C ILE A 383 -11.84 22.14 -4.63
N MET A 384 -11.09 21.47 -3.76
CA MET A 384 -10.90 20.01 -3.80
C MET A 384 -11.22 19.44 -2.41
N THR A 385 -12.50 19.22 -2.17
CA THR A 385 -13.07 18.72 -0.92
C THR A 385 -14.43 18.08 -1.18
N PHE A 386 -14.93 17.25 -0.27
CA PHE A 386 -16.27 16.67 -0.41
C PHE A 386 -17.37 17.72 -0.20
N GLY A 387 -18.54 17.50 -0.81
CA GLY A 387 -19.68 18.41 -0.77
C GLY A 387 -19.78 19.37 -1.95
N CYS A 388 -19.01 19.13 -3.01
CA CYS A 388 -19.01 19.96 -4.22
C CYS A 388 -20.21 19.70 -5.15
N TYR A 389 -20.98 18.62 -4.96
CA TYR A 389 -22.24 18.42 -5.68
C TYR A 389 -23.38 19.23 -5.04
N ALA A 390 -23.18 20.53 -4.97
CA ALA A 390 -24.07 21.49 -4.38
C ALA A 390 -24.06 22.78 -5.19
N GLU A 391 -25.16 23.52 -5.20
CA GLU A 391 -25.19 24.85 -5.81
C GLU A 391 -24.26 25.84 -5.09
N PHE A 392 -24.10 25.66 -3.77
CA PHE A 392 -23.20 26.44 -2.94
C PHE A 392 -22.44 25.51 -1.99
N ALA A 393 -21.13 25.71 -1.87
CA ALA A 393 -20.27 24.96 -0.97
C ALA A 393 -19.69 25.90 0.10
N VAL A 394 -19.84 25.53 1.37
CA VAL A 394 -19.16 26.21 2.48
C VAL A 394 -17.88 25.46 2.78
N VAL A 395 -16.73 26.11 2.63
CA VAL A 395 -15.42 25.48 2.82
C VAL A 395 -14.51 26.36 3.68
N PRO A 396 -13.60 25.78 4.48
CA PRO A 396 -12.52 26.52 5.10
C PRO A 396 -11.71 27.33 4.07
N SER A 397 -11.38 28.59 4.38
CA SER A 397 -10.65 29.49 3.47
C SER A 397 -9.32 28.93 2.98
N LYS A 398 -8.64 28.09 3.78
CA LYS A 398 -7.40 27.40 3.42
C LYS A 398 -7.52 26.41 2.26
N TYR A 399 -8.73 25.98 1.91
CA TYR A 399 -8.98 25.06 0.78
C TYR A 399 -9.36 25.79 -0.51
N ILE A 400 -9.46 27.12 -0.46
CA ILE A 400 -9.70 27.94 -1.64
C ILE A 400 -8.42 28.03 -2.45
N LEU A 401 -8.51 27.66 -3.73
CA LEU A 401 -7.47 27.88 -4.73
C LEU A 401 -7.96 28.96 -5.70
N PRO A 402 -7.53 30.23 -5.57
CA PRO A 402 -7.90 31.27 -6.51
C PRO A 402 -7.44 30.90 -7.92
N VAL A 403 -8.33 31.08 -8.90
CA VAL A 403 -8.04 30.82 -10.32
C VAL A 403 -8.37 32.05 -11.15
N SER A 404 -7.75 32.16 -12.32
CA SER A 404 -7.97 33.32 -13.19
C SER A 404 -9.41 33.39 -13.67
N ARG A 405 -10.04 32.26 -13.99
CA ARG A 405 -11.40 32.17 -14.53
C ARG A 405 -12.07 30.88 -14.05
N PRO A 406 -13.39 30.85 -13.84
CA PRO A 406 -14.08 29.66 -13.37
C PRO A 406 -14.44 28.72 -14.54
N ASP A 407 -13.47 28.37 -15.38
CA ASP A 407 -13.70 27.53 -16.56
C ASP A 407 -13.76 26.03 -16.17
N PRO A 408 -14.53 25.18 -16.88
CA PRO A 408 -14.70 23.76 -16.52
C PRO A 408 -13.40 22.95 -16.58
N GLU A 409 -12.44 23.33 -17.42
CA GLU A 409 -11.13 22.69 -17.56
C GLU A 409 -10.33 22.74 -16.25
N VAL A 410 -10.52 23.78 -15.44
CA VAL A 410 -9.88 23.92 -14.14
C VAL A 410 -10.24 22.75 -13.22
N VAL A 411 -11.47 22.25 -13.30
CA VAL A 411 -11.91 21.08 -12.52
C VAL A 411 -11.04 19.87 -12.86
N ALA A 412 -10.84 19.59 -14.15
CA ALA A 412 -10.05 18.44 -14.60
C ALA A 412 -8.56 18.57 -14.24
N MET A 413 -8.03 19.81 -14.15
CA MET A 413 -6.65 20.06 -13.73
C MET A 413 -6.40 19.73 -12.25
N LEU A 414 -7.39 19.92 -11.36
CA LEU A 414 -7.20 19.74 -9.92
C LEU A 414 -6.69 18.34 -9.55
N THR A 415 -7.31 17.31 -10.12
CA THR A 415 -6.91 15.93 -9.88
C THR A 415 -5.94 15.43 -10.94
N SER A 416 -6.35 15.42 -12.21
CA SER A 416 -5.59 14.74 -13.27
C SER A 416 -4.40 15.56 -13.75
N GLY A 417 -4.58 16.87 -13.95
CA GLY A 417 -3.51 17.78 -14.35
C GLY A 417 -2.41 17.92 -13.31
N LEU A 418 -2.78 18.08 -12.04
CA LEU A 418 -1.83 18.14 -10.93
C LEU A 418 -1.02 16.85 -10.82
N THR A 419 -1.68 15.68 -10.95
CA THR A 419 -0.99 14.38 -10.96
C THR A 419 0.02 14.30 -12.10
N ALA A 420 -0.36 14.75 -13.31
CA ALA A 420 0.53 14.76 -14.46
C ALA A 420 1.72 15.72 -14.29
N SER A 421 1.49 16.94 -13.81
CA SER A 421 2.54 17.92 -13.53
C SER A 421 3.52 17.42 -12.46
N ILE A 422 3.02 16.84 -11.36
CA ILE A 422 3.89 16.23 -10.34
C ILE A 422 4.72 15.09 -10.96
N ALA A 423 4.10 14.23 -11.78
CA ALA A 423 4.81 13.12 -12.42
C ALA A 423 5.92 13.59 -13.36
N LEU A 424 5.65 14.59 -14.21
CA LEU A 424 6.61 15.05 -15.22
C LEU A 424 7.62 16.05 -14.67
N GLU A 425 7.16 17.09 -13.97
CA GLU A 425 8.03 18.19 -13.53
C GLU A 425 8.77 17.86 -12.23
N LYS A 426 8.11 17.20 -11.26
CA LYS A 426 8.71 16.95 -9.93
C LYS A 426 9.42 15.61 -9.87
N ALA A 427 8.73 14.53 -10.22
CA ALA A 427 9.30 13.19 -10.18
C ALA A 427 10.21 12.93 -11.39
N GLY A 428 9.76 13.31 -12.59
CA GLY A 428 10.49 13.12 -13.84
C GLY A 428 11.56 14.16 -14.13
N GLN A 429 11.50 15.34 -13.49
CA GLN A 429 12.40 16.48 -13.73
C GLN A 429 12.60 16.74 -15.24
N MET A 430 11.49 16.77 -15.95
CA MET A 430 11.46 16.91 -17.41
C MET A 430 12.06 18.26 -17.85
N GLU A 431 12.87 18.22 -18.90
CA GLU A 431 13.54 19.38 -19.50
C GLU A 431 13.29 19.39 -21.02
N SER A 432 13.44 20.55 -21.65
CA SER A 432 13.30 20.68 -23.11
C SER A 432 14.29 19.76 -23.84
N GLY A 433 13.83 19.17 -24.95
CA GLY A 433 14.60 18.22 -25.78
C GLY A 433 14.64 16.78 -25.28
N LYS A 434 14.06 16.46 -24.11
CA LYS A 434 13.93 15.07 -23.63
C LYS A 434 12.68 14.41 -24.21
N ILE A 435 12.75 13.13 -24.54
CA ILE A 435 11.62 12.34 -25.05
C ILE A 435 10.86 11.72 -23.87
N VAL A 436 9.53 11.82 -23.86
CA VAL A 436 8.66 11.19 -22.86
C VAL A 436 7.74 10.17 -23.52
N LEU A 437 7.71 8.95 -22.97
CA LEU A 437 6.73 7.92 -23.33
C LEU A 437 5.59 7.92 -22.31
N VAL A 438 4.38 8.28 -22.75
CA VAL A 438 3.18 8.22 -21.92
C VAL A 438 2.41 6.95 -22.26
N THR A 439 2.49 5.94 -21.39
CA THR A 439 1.61 4.78 -21.48
C THR A 439 0.22 5.16 -20.94
N ALA A 440 -0.85 4.65 -21.57
CA ALA A 440 -2.23 5.04 -21.28
C ALA A 440 -2.54 6.55 -21.48
N ALA A 441 -2.01 7.15 -22.55
CA ALA A 441 -2.21 8.56 -22.91
C ALA A 441 -3.68 9.02 -23.01
N ALA A 442 -4.62 8.12 -23.31
CA ALA A 442 -6.05 8.44 -23.36
C ALA A 442 -6.73 8.54 -21.97
N GLY A 443 -6.04 8.16 -20.89
CA GLY A 443 -6.57 8.25 -19.52
C GLY A 443 -6.59 9.67 -18.98
N GLY A 444 -7.34 9.91 -17.90
CA GLY A 444 -7.53 11.23 -17.28
C GLY A 444 -6.21 11.97 -17.03
N THR A 445 -5.24 11.33 -16.37
CA THR A 445 -3.88 11.88 -16.17
C THR A 445 -3.04 11.85 -17.45
N GLY A 446 -3.18 10.81 -18.27
CA GLY A 446 -2.38 10.62 -19.48
C GLY A 446 -2.51 11.76 -20.49
N GLN A 447 -3.74 12.25 -20.71
CA GLN A 447 -3.99 13.36 -21.64
C GLN A 447 -3.33 14.66 -21.16
N PHE A 448 -3.35 14.92 -19.85
CA PHE A 448 -2.64 16.07 -19.28
C PHE A 448 -1.13 15.89 -19.34
N ALA A 449 -0.61 14.68 -19.15
CA ALA A 449 0.82 14.42 -19.31
C ALA A 449 1.29 14.73 -20.74
N VAL A 450 0.50 14.36 -21.75
CA VAL A 450 0.78 14.72 -23.15
C VAL A 450 0.73 16.24 -23.37
N GLN A 451 -0.27 16.93 -22.80
CA GLN A 451 -0.39 18.38 -22.94
C GLN A 451 0.72 19.15 -22.22
N VAL A 452 1.06 18.76 -20.99
CA VAL A 452 2.17 19.33 -20.22
C VAL A 452 3.47 19.12 -20.99
N TYR A 453 3.71 17.91 -21.52
CA TYR A 453 4.86 17.69 -22.40
C TYR A 453 4.87 18.64 -23.60
N PHE A 454 3.74 18.77 -24.31
CA PHE A 454 3.62 19.65 -25.47
C PHE A 454 3.90 21.13 -25.15
N TYR A 455 3.50 21.60 -23.97
CA TYR A 455 3.76 22.98 -23.54
C TYR A 455 5.23 23.24 -23.16
N TYR A 456 5.99 22.21 -22.79
CA TYR A 456 7.36 22.33 -22.28
C TYR A 456 8.45 21.75 -23.20
N GLY A 457 8.11 20.92 -24.19
CA GLY A 457 9.05 20.24 -25.09
C GLY A 457 8.71 20.42 -26.56
N ASP A 458 9.70 20.83 -27.36
CA ASP A 458 9.61 20.80 -28.82
C ASP A 458 9.41 19.34 -29.31
N ILE A 459 8.53 19.18 -30.31
CA ILE A 459 7.85 17.93 -30.69
C ILE A 459 8.79 16.81 -31.16
N LEU A 460 8.52 15.57 -30.69
CA LEU A 460 8.59 14.33 -31.48
C LEU A 460 7.62 13.28 -30.86
N LEU A 461 6.43 13.13 -31.44
CA LEU A 461 5.52 12.00 -31.20
C LEU A 461 5.88 10.87 -32.17
N LYS A 462 6.15 9.66 -31.66
CA LYS A 462 6.20 8.42 -32.45
C LYS A 462 5.15 7.44 -31.94
#